data_AF-A0A0M0KRC2-F1
#
_entry.id   AF-A0A0M0KRC2-F1
#
_cell.length_a   1.000
_cell.length_b   1.000
_cell.length_c   1.000
_cell.angle_alpha   90.00
_cell.angle_beta   90.00
_cell.angle_gamma   90.00
#
_symmetry.space_group_name_H-M   'P 1'
#
loop_
_entity.id
_entity.type
_entity.pdbx_description
1 polymer ?
#
loop_
_entity_poly.entity_id
_entity_poly.type
_entity_poly.pdbx_seq_one_letter_code
_entity_poly.pdbx_strand_id
1 'polypeptide(L)'
;MMKKKVVTYVLTGALSLGLIGAGTAFAASSNETQKQEVKEVHGFNHGIGHMNGLHNTEFLKKQAEKLGIKTAGKDTNTLMQEVRDALIKKEAKELGINTTGKDSRTIMDEVRTKRVQKQAEKLGIDTKGKTAQQLAQAIRQDTVTKKAKELGISTSGKDLETLAQEVFKAQIMKQAKALGVDTANKDVRQLVQDVREAQIKKDAKELGISTANKEIGDVAKEVRDQKIVKTAEKLGIDTKGKTAEELFQEVMLNHADEAKDLQLFPFDHEDGDGFFGGPGHGGHPGHGGHRGFNH
;
A
#
# COMPACT_ATOMS: atom_id res chain seq x y z
N MET A 1 18.06 -43.90 20.54
CA MET A 1 18.04 -42.52 21.09
C MET A 1 18.49 -41.54 20.03
N MET A 2 17.56 -40.85 19.37
CA MET A 2 17.88 -39.82 18.37
C MET A 2 17.57 -38.45 18.95
N LYS A 3 18.62 -37.64 19.19
CA LYS A 3 18.50 -36.22 19.52
C LYS A 3 18.18 -35.48 18.23
N LYS A 4 16.94 -35.02 18.04
CA LYS A 4 16.58 -34.12 16.95
C LYS A 4 16.42 -32.70 17.50
N LYS A 5 17.13 -31.80 16.85
CA LYS A 5 17.41 -30.43 17.24
C LYS A 5 16.13 -29.60 17.20
N VAL A 6 15.88 -28.86 18.27
CA VAL A 6 14.85 -27.81 18.33
C VAL A 6 15.34 -26.67 17.42
N VAL A 7 14.67 -26.48 16.29
CA VAL A 7 14.87 -25.31 15.42
C VAL A 7 13.97 -24.22 15.97
N THR A 8 14.58 -23.30 16.72
CA THR A 8 13.94 -22.09 17.22
C THR A 8 13.68 -21.15 16.03
N TYR A 9 12.43 -21.05 15.60
CA TYR A 9 11.99 -20.02 14.65
C TYR A 9 12.01 -18.66 15.36
N VAL A 10 12.95 -17.79 14.99
CA VAL A 10 12.93 -16.38 15.39
C VAL A 10 11.92 -15.68 14.49
N LEU A 11 10.78 -15.35 15.08
CA LEU A 11 9.67 -14.64 14.48
C LEU A 11 10.02 -13.14 14.43
N THR A 12 10.90 -12.75 13.51
CA THR A 12 11.24 -11.33 13.28
C THR A 12 10.14 -10.69 12.43
N GLY A 13 9.12 -10.15 13.10
CA GLY A 13 8.06 -9.38 12.47
C GLY A 13 8.56 -8.04 11.95
N ALA A 14 8.81 -7.95 10.65
CA ALA A 14 9.02 -6.69 9.95
C ALA A 14 7.67 -6.09 9.53
N LEU A 15 7.19 -5.11 10.29
CA LEU A 15 5.96 -4.37 10.02
C LEU A 15 6.28 -3.23 9.04
N SER A 16 6.34 -3.51 7.73
CA SER A 16 6.61 -2.51 6.69
C SER A 16 5.30 -1.92 6.14
N LEU A 17 4.96 -0.72 6.60
CA LEU A 17 3.92 0.09 5.96
C LEU A 17 4.51 0.88 4.79
N GLY A 18 3.86 0.75 3.63
CA GLY A 18 4.00 1.68 2.52
C GLY A 18 3.54 3.07 2.94
N LEU A 19 4.49 3.96 3.20
CA LEU A 19 4.26 5.39 3.41
C LEU A 19 5.45 6.17 2.86
N ILE A 20 5.54 6.31 1.53
CA ILE A 20 6.16 7.48 0.92
C ILE A 20 5.15 8.07 -0.08
N GLY A 21 4.25 8.90 0.45
CA GLY A 21 3.64 9.95 -0.35
C GLY A 21 4.65 11.09 -0.43
N ALA A 22 5.27 11.26 -1.60
CA ALA A 22 6.14 12.38 -1.91
C ALA A 22 5.35 13.70 -1.72
N GLY A 23 5.88 14.59 -0.90
CA GLY A 23 5.45 15.98 -0.86
C GLY A 23 5.57 16.60 -2.26
N THR A 24 4.59 17.41 -2.59
CA THR A 24 4.54 18.26 -3.79
C THR A 24 5.86 19.00 -4.01
N ALA A 25 6.42 18.87 -5.21
CA ALA A 25 7.61 19.58 -5.64
C ALA A 25 7.40 21.11 -5.68
N PHE A 26 8.49 21.82 -5.40
CA PHE A 26 8.68 23.27 -5.35
C PHE A 26 8.21 24.04 -6.59
N ALA A 27 7.64 25.23 -6.35
CA ALA A 27 7.83 26.41 -7.20
C ALA A 27 8.12 27.61 -6.29
N ALA A 28 9.21 28.32 -6.57
CA ALA A 28 9.68 29.48 -5.81
C ALA A 28 8.90 30.75 -6.18
N SER A 29 8.55 31.59 -5.19
CA SER A 29 8.81 33.05 -5.18
C SER A 29 8.17 33.73 -3.96
N SER A 30 8.97 34.58 -3.31
CA SER A 30 8.65 35.79 -2.53
C SER A 30 7.72 35.74 -1.29
N ASN A 31 8.27 36.30 -0.20
CA ASN A 31 7.65 36.71 1.06
C ASN A 31 6.21 37.24 0.95
N GLU A 32 5.33 36.79 1.84
CA GLU A 32 4.60 37.66 2.78
C GLU A 32 3.89 36.84 3.87
N THR A 33 3.91 37.38 5.08
CA THR A 33 3.26 36.88 6.29
C THR A 33 1.74 37.01 6.17
N GLN A 34 0.96 35.93 6.33
CA GLN A 34 -0.42 36.02 6.82
C GLN A 34 -1.03 34.68 7.30
N LYS A 35 -1.56 34.75 8.52
CA LYS A 35 -2.57 33.95 9.25
C LYS A 35 -2.78 32.46 8.90
N GLN A 36 -2.60 31.64 9.94
CA GLN A 36 -3.06 30.26 10.07
C GLN A 36 -4.55 30.14 9.70
N GLU A 37 -4.81 29.44 8.61
CA GLU A 37 -6.07 28.75 8.35
C GLU A 37 -5.74 27.26 8.31
N VAL A 38 -6.32 26.48 9.23
CA VAL A 38 -6.02 25.06 9.42
C VAL A 38 -6.59 24.29 8.23
N LYS A 39 -5.77 24.10 7.18
CA LYS A 39 -6.10 23.19 6.08
C LYS A 39 -6.05 21.75 6.59
N GLU A 40 -7.19 21.07 6.53
CA GLU A 40 -7.33 19.63 6.78
C GLU A 40 -6.31 18.86 5.93
N VAL A 41 -5.31 18.26 6.59
CA VAL A 41 -4.31 17.42 5.94
C VAL A 41 -4.97 16.12 5.48
N HIS A 42 -5.45 16.12 4.24
CA HIS A 42 -5.86 14.94 3.49
C HIS A 42 -4.61 14.09 3.18
N GLY A 43 -4.16 13.25 4.13
CA GLY A 43 -2.90 12.53 3.96
C GLY A 43 -2.74 11.22 4.74
N PHE A 44 -3.83 10.59 5.19
CA PHE A 44 -3.74 9.32 5.95
C PHE A 44 -4.91 8.38 5.60
N ASN A 45 -5.17 8.24 4.30
CA ASN A 45 -6.30 7.45 3.77
C ASN A 45 -5.84 6.14 3.11
N HIS A 46 -5.01 5.33 3.79
CA HIS A 46 -4.47 4.09 3.21
C HIS A 46 -4.83 2.80 3.96
N GLY A 47 -5.89 2.83 4.78
CA GLY A 47 -6.36 1.62 5.48
C GLY A 47 -7.48 0.84 4.75
N ILE A 48 -8.39 1.53 4.06
CA ILE A 48 -9.49 0.96 3.23
C ILE A 48 -9.69 1.80 1.94
N GLY A 49 -9.02 2.96 1.81
CA GLY A 49 -9.30 3.98 0.79
C GLY A 49 -8.79 3.70 -0.62
N HIS A 50 -7.98 2.66 -0.84
CA HIS A 50 -7.44 2.31 -2.16
C HIS A 50 -7.70 0.85 -2.51
N MET A 51 -8.95 0.42 -2.37
CA MET A 51 -9.41 -0.69 -3.21
C MET A 51 -9.54 -0.16 -4.65
N ASN A 52 -8.41 0.00 -5.35
CA ASN A 52 -8.40 0.28 -6.80
C ASN A 52 -9.16 -0.80 -7.61
N GLY A 53 -9.55 -1.92 -6.96
CA GLY A 53 -10.42 -2.95 -7.49
C GLY A 53 -11.93 -2.73 -7.31
N LEU A 54 -12.41 -1.72 -6.56
CA LEU A 54 -13.87 -1.44 -6.45
C LEU A 54 -14.45 -0.87 -7.76
N HIS A 55 -13.61 -0.46 -8.71
CA HIS A 55 -14.02 -0.12 -10.07
C HIS A 55 -14.26 -1.36 -10.94
N ASN A 56 -13.76 -2.54 -10.53
CA ASN A 56 -14.13 -3.80 -11.15
C ASN A 56 -15.55 -4.17 -10.66
N THR A 57 -16.53 -3.92 -11.53
CA THR A 57 -17.95 -4.09 -11.21
C THR A 57 -18.28 -5.54 -10.80
N GLU A 58 -17.55 -6.52 -11.35
CA GLU A 58 -17.74 -7.93 -11.00
C GLU A 58 -17.22 -8.24 -9.59
N PHE A 59 -16.02 -7.77 -9.25
CA PHE A 59 -15.46 -7.91 -7.90
C PHE A 59 -16.35 -7.24 -6.85
N LEU A 60 -16.86 -6.04 -7.17
CA LEU A 60 -17.76 -5.31 -6.29
C LEU A 60 -19.07 -6.08 -6.04
N LYS A 61 -19.63 -6.74 -7.06
CA LYS A 61 -20.81 -7.61 -6.90
C LYS A 61 -20.51 -8.83 -6.03
N LYS A 62 -19.39 -9.53 -6.27
CA LYS A 62 -18.96 -10.67 -5.43
C LYS A 62 -18.73 -10.26 -3.98
N GLN A 63 -18.09 -9.10 -3.75
CA GLN A 63 -17.95 -8.50 -2.42
C GLN A 63 -19.30 -8.24 -1.76
N ALA A 64 -20.23 -7.61 -2.49
CA ALA A 64 -21.57 -7.32 -2.01
C ALA A 64 -22.33 -8.59 -1.62
N GLU A 65 -22.34 -9.60 -2.47
CA GLU A 65 -22.98 -10.90 -2.20
C GLU A 65 -22.40 -11.56 -0.95
N LYS A 66 -21.06 -11.56 -0.80
CA LYS A 66 -20.39 -12.08 0.41
C LYS A 66 -20.80 -11.34 1.69
N LEU A 67 -21.07 -10.04 1.57
CA LEU A 67 -21.52 -9.19 2.68
C LEU A 67 -23.05 -9.22 2.88
N GLY A 68 -23.78 -10.02 2.09
CA GLY A 68 -25.24 -10.10 2.14
C GLY A 68 -25.96 -8.87 1.57
N ILE A 69 -25.28 -8.08 0.74
CA ILE A 69 -25.79 -6.85 0.14
C ILE A 69 -26.46 -7.17 -1.20
N LYS A 70 -27.71 -6.69 -1.37
CA LYS A 70 -28.45 -6.82 -2.63
C LYS A 70 -27.79 -5.98 -3.72
N THR A 71 -27.49 -6.61 -4.87
CA THR A 71 -26.84 -5.98 -6.03
C THR A 71 -27.83 -5.50 -7.10
N ALA A 72 -29.02 -6.12 -7.20
CA ALA A 72 -29.99 -5.82 -8.24
C ALA A 72 -30.57 -4.40 -8.12
N GLY A 73 -30.57 -3.66 -9.23
CA GLY A 73 -31.17 -2.32 -9.32
C GLY A 73 -30.33 -1.18 -8.71
N LYS A 74 -29.10 -1.46 -8.24
CA LYS A 74 -28.19 -0.43 -7.72
C LYS A 74 -27.15 -0.07 -8.76
N ASP A 75 -26.83 1.22 -8.85
CA ASP A 75 -25.68 1.67 -9.61
C ASP A 75 -24.37 1.35 -8.87
N THR A 76 -23.26 1.37 -9.62
CA THR A 76 -21.93 1.02 -9.11
C THR A 76 -21.49 1.88 -7.93
N ASN A 77 -21.85 3.17 -7.90
CA ASN A 77 -21.41 4.07 -6.83
C ASN A 77 -22.16 3.76 -5.53
N THR A 78 -23.47 3.55 -5.59
CA THR A 78 -24.26 3.12 -4.42
C THR A 78 -23.78 1.77 -3.90
N LEU A 79 -23.58 0.79 -4.79
CA LEU A 79 -23.07 -0.53 -4.39
C LEU A 79 -21.68 -0.44 -3.74
N MET A 80 -20.80 0.41 -4.28
CA MET A 80 -19.47 0.66 -3.73
C MET A 80 -19.53 1.26 -2.33
N GLN A 81 -20.41 2.24 -2.11
CA GLN A 81 -20.60 2.85 -0.79
C GLN A 81 -21.09 1.82 0.23
N GLU A 82 -22.09 1.02 -0.12
CA GLU A 82 -22.63 0.00 0.79
C GLU A 82 -21.61 -1.08 1.13
N VAL A 83 -20.84 -1.56 0.14
CA VAL A 83 -19.74 -2.51 0.36
C VAL A 83 -18.69 -1.90 1.28
N ARG A 84 -18.27 -0.66 1.01
CA ARG A 84 -17.30 0.06 1.85
C ARG A 84 -17.79 0.19 3.29
N ASP A 85 -19.05 0.57 3.48
CA ASP A 85 -19.66 0.74 4.80
C ASP A 85 -19.75 -0.59 5.57
N ALA A 86 -20.11 -1.66 4.89
CA ALA A 86 -20.14 -3.00 5.48
C ALA A 86 -18.74 -3.48 5.88
N LEU A 87 -17.71 -3.25 5.06
CA LEU A 87 -16.33 -3.57 5.39
C LEU A 87 -15.81 -2.76 6.58
N ILE A 88 -16.08 -1.45 6.61
CA ILE A 88 -15.70 -0.58 7.74
C ILE A 88 -16.38 -1.05 9.03
N LYS A 89 -17.67 -1.42 8.97
CA LYS A 89 -18.40 -1.95 10.13
C LYS A 89 -17.86 -3.30 10.59
N LYS A 90 -17.48 -4.19 9.65
CA LYS A 90 -16.83 -5.46 9.98
C LYS A 90 -15.51 -5.22 10.73
N GLU A 91 -14.66 -4.36 10.19
CA GLU A 91 -13.39 -4.03 10.82
C GLU A 91 -13.60 -3.31 12.18
N ALA A 92 -14.55 -2.41 12.28
CA ALA A 92 -14.88 -1.76 13.55
C ALA A 92 -15.16 -2.79 14.64
N LYS A 93 -15.93 -3.84 14.33
CA LYS A 93 -16.19 -4.95 15.26
C LYS A 93 -14.90 -5.70 15.65
N GLU A 94 -14.03 -6.01 14.69
CA GLU A 94 -12.73 -6.67 14.94
C GLU A 94 -11.80 -5.81 15.81
N LEU A 95 -11.94 -4.49 15.72
CA LEU A 95 -11.20 -3.52 16.54
C LEU A 95 -11.87 -3.22 17.89
N GLY A 96 -13.01 -3.84 18.20
CA GLY A 96 -13.77 -3.64 19.43
C GLY A 96 -14.51 -2.30 19.49
N ILE A 97 -14.84 -1.70 18.34
CA ILE A 97 -15.52 -0.41 18.21
C ILE A 97 -17.03 -0.64 18.11
N ASN A 98 -17.80 0.06 18.95
CA ASN A 98 -19.27 0.05 18.86
C ASN A 98 -19.74 0.88 17.65
N THR A 99 -20.49 0.24 16.76
CA THR A 99 -21.05 0.86 15.55
C THR A 99 -22.50 1.33 15.69
N THR A 100 -23.17 1.04 16.81
CA THR A 100 -24.60 1.32 17.00
C THR A 100 -24.85 2.82 17.07
N GLY A 101 -25.75 3.33 16.23
CA GLY A 101 -26.14 4.75 16.20
C GLY A 101 -25.10 5.70 15.60
N LYS A 102 -23.98 5.18 15.05
CA LYS A 102 -22.93 5.99 14.41
C LYS A 102 -23.07 5.94 12.89
N ASP A 103 -22.80 7.06 12.23
CA ASP A 103 -22.68 7.12 10.78
C ASP A 103 -21.34 6.54 10.30
N SER A 104 -21.26 6.22 9.01
CA SER A 104 -20.09 5.54 8.42
C SER A 104 -18.81 6.36 8.49
N ARG A 105 -18.88 7.71 8.47
CA ARG A 105 -17.71 8.58 8.58
C ARG A 105 -17.14 8.52 10.00
N THR A 106 -17.99 8.64 11.00
CA THR A 106 -17.60 8.49 12.42
C THR A 106 -16.95 7.13 12.68
N ILE A 107 -17.53 6.04 12.17
CA ILE A 107 -16.94 4.69 12.33
C ILE A 107 -15.58 4.62 11.64
N MET A 108 -15.44 5.18 10.43
CA MET A 108 -14.17 5.20 9.70
C MET A 108 -13.06 5.93 10.46
N ASP A 109 -13.39 7.08 11.06
CA ASP A 109 -12.44 7.87 11.84
C ASP A 109 -11.99 7.14 13.12
N GLU A 110 -12.92 6.45 13.79
CA GLU A 110 -12.60 5.61 14.95
C GLU A 110 -11.73 4.40 14.57
N VAL A 111 -12.08 3.70 13.47
CA VAL A 111 -11.28 2.59 12.92
C VAL A 111 -9.87 3.06 12.61
N ARG A 112 -9.73 4.20 11.93
CA ARG A 112 -8.43 4.79 11.60
C ARG A 112 -7.63 5.14 12.86
N THR A 113 -8.27 5.77 13.83
CA THR A 113 -7.63 6.13 15.11
C THR A 113 -7.13 4.88 15.84
N LYS A 114 -7.97 3.84 15.92
CA LYS A 114 -7.64 2.59 16.60
C LYS A 114 -6.51 1.83 15.90
N ARG A 115 -6.45 1.85 14.56
CA ARG A 115 -5.32 1.32 13.79
C ARG A 115 -4.02 2.00 14.12
N VAL A 116 -4.01 3.34 14.09
CA VAL A 116 -2.83 4.15 14.39
C VAL A 116 -2.37 3.90 15.84
N GLN A 117 -3.30 3.81 16.79
CA GLN A 117 -2.98 3.45 18.19
C GLN A 117 -2.34 2.06 18.29
N LYS A 118 -2.96 1.02 17.72
CA LYS A 118 -2.39 -0.34 17.72
C LYS A 118 -1.00 -0.36 17.09
N GLN A 119 -0.77 0.42 16.04
CA GLN A 119 0.55 0.51 15.42
C GLN A 119 1.58 1.22 16.31
N ALA A 120 1.20 2.35 16.93
CA ALA A 120 2.05 3.04 17.88
C ALA A 120 2.45 2.12 19.04
N GLU A 121 1.49 1.38 19.60
CA GLU A 121 1.73 0.39 20.67
C GLU A 121 2.74 -0.69 20.24
N LYS A 122 2.57 -1.25 19.03
CA LYS A 122 3.53 -2.24 18.47
C LYS A 122 4.95 -1.69 18.33
N LEU A 123 5.10 -0.39 18.09
CA LEU A 123 6.39 0.28 17.98
C LEU A 123 6.94 0.78 19.32
N GLY A 124 6.19 0.58 20.43
CA GLY A 124 6.56 1.07 21.75
C GLY A 124 6.36 2.59 21.93
N ILE A 125 5.54 3.22 21.09
CA ILE A 125 5.25 4.65 21.14
C ILE A 125 4.09 4.89 22.11
N ASP A 126 4.29 5.75 23.10
CA ASP A 126 3.23 6.12 24.04
C ASP A 126 2.03 6.77 23.31
N THR A 127 0.84 6.26 23.60
CA THR A 127 -0.43 6.67 23.00
C THR A 127 -1.22 7.66 23.86
N LYS A 128 -0.87 7.81 25.14
CA LYS A 128 -1.66 8.63 26.08
C LYS A 128 -1.63 10.11 25.68
N GLY A 129 -2.83 10.71 25.63
CA GLY A 129 -3.00 12.15 25.36
C GLY A 129 -2.66 12.60 23.94
N LYS A 130 -2.36 11.69 22.99
CA LYS A 130 -2.03 12.03 21.61
C LYS A 130 -3.21 11.84 20.66
N THR A 131 -3.36 12.75 19.70
CA THR A 131 -4.30 12.61 18.59
C THR A 131 -3.80 11.58 17.58
N ALA A 132 -4.69 11.08 16.73
CA ALA A 132 -4.32 10.18 15.63
C ALA A 132 -3.24 10.78 14.72
N GLN A 133 -3.28 12.10 14.47
CA GLN A 133 -2.27 12.80 13.67
C GLN A 133 -0.91 12.84 14.36
N GLN A 134 -0.88 13.13 15.67
CA GLN A 134 0.37 13.13 16.44
C GLN A 134 0.99 11.73 16.50
N LEU A 135 0.16 10.68 16.67
CA LEU A 135 0.62 9.30 16.65
C LEU A 135 1.16 8.91 15.27
N ALA A 136 0.46 9.27 14.21
CA ALA A 136 0.90 9.09 12.83
C ALA A 136 2.28 9.72 12.58
N GLN A 137 2.49 10.95 13.05
CA GLN A 137 3.77 11.63 12.92
C GLN A 137 4.87 10.95 13.75
N ALA A 138 4.57 10.55 14.99
CA ALA A 138 5.51 9.84 15.84
C ALA A 138 5.91 8.48 15.23
N ILE A 139 4.95 7.74 14.68
CA ILE A 139 5.18 6.48 13.95
C ILE A 139 6.10 6.73 12.76
N ARG A 140 5.81 7.76 11.94
CA ARG A 140 6.64 8.11 10.78
C ARG A 140 8.06 8.44 11.21
N GLN A 141 8.22 9.25 12.25
CA GLN A 141 9.52 9.63 12.79
C GLN A 141 10.30 8.43 13.30
N ASP A 142 9.69 7.57 14.11
CA ASP A 142 10.32 6.37 14.66
C ASP A 142 10.76 5.42 13.54
N THR A 143 9.89 5.20 12.55
CA THR A 143 10.17 4.34 11.40
C THR A 143 11.34 4.85 10.56
N VAL A 144 11.32 6.14 10.19
CA VAL A 144 12.40 6.77 9.42
C VAL A 144 13.71 6.74 10.21
N THR A 145 13.67 7.03 11.51
CA THR A 145 14.85 7.02 12.38
C THR A 145 15.46 5.62 12.52
N LYS A 146 14.63 4.58 12.69
CA LYS A 146 15.09 3.18 12.74
C LYS A 146 15.78 2.77 11.43
N LYS A 147 15.11 3.03 10.29
CA LYS A 147 15.67 2.77 8.96
C LYS A 147 16.96 3.55 8.69
N ALA A 148 17.02 4.82 9.11
CA ALA A 148 18.24 5.62 8.98
C ALA A 148 19.41 4.96 9.71
N LYS A 149 19.19 4.51 10.96
CA LYS A 149 20.21 3.78 11.74
C LYS A 149 20.64 2.48 11.06
N GLU A 150 19.69 1.69 10.57
CA GLU A 150 19.96 0.43 9.84
C GLU A 150 20.80 0.66 8.57
N LEU A 151 20.61 1.80 7.91
CA LEU A 151 21.34 2.19 6.69
C LEU A 151 22.61 2.99 6.97
N GLY A 152 22.96 3.23 8.25
CA GLY A 152 24.14 4.01 8.63
C GLY A 152 24.03 5.52 8.33
N ILE A 153 22.82 6.05 8.20
CA ILE A 153 22.55 7.46 7.91
C ILE A 153 22.52 8.25 9.21
N SER A 154 23.28 9.35 9.27
CA SER A 154 23.26 10.27 10.42
C SER A 154 21.91 10.98 10.52
N THR A 155 21.33 10.95 11.72
CA THR A 155 20.05 11.59 12.06
C THR A 155 20.21 12.96 12.71
N SER A 156 21.42 13.35 13.11
CA SER A 156 21.65 14.59 13.85
C SER A 156 21.53 15.81 12.94
N GLY A 157 20.81 16.84 13.40
CA GLY A 157 20.69 18.12 12.72
C GLY A 157 19.81 18.11 11.45
N LYS A 158 19.11 17.00 11.16
CA LYS A 158 18.22 16.88 9.99
C LYS A 158 16.76 16.94 10.42
N ASP A 159 15.94 17.61 9.63
CA ASP A 159 14.49 17.50 9.74
C ASP A 159 14.01 16.14 9.20
N LEU A 160 12.78 15.77 9.56
CA LEU A 160 12.21 14.47 9.21
C LEU A 160 12.06 14.25 7.70
N GLU A 161 11.78 15.31 6.92
CA GLU A 161 11.58 15.19 5.49
C GLU A 161 12.91 14.92 4.78
N THR A 162 13.95 15.69 5.12
CA THR A 162 15.31 15.45 4.63
C THR A 162 15.80 14.04 4.98
N LEU A 163 15.60 13.62 6.24
CA LEU A 163 16.00 12.27 6.66
C LEU A 163 15.22 11.18 5.91
N ALA A 164 13.92 11.36 5.69
CA ALA A 164 13.10 10.41 4.94
C ALA A 164 13.54 10.29 3.48
N GLN A 165 13.91 11.40 2.84
CA GLN A 165 14.42 11.40 1.46
C GLN A 165 15.78 10.69 1.36
N GLU A 166 16.66 10.90 2.32
CA GLU A 166 17.95 10.20 2.36
C GLU A 166 17.77 8.69 2.59
N VAL A 167 16.92 8.31 3.54
CA VAL A 167 16.55 6.91 3.78
C VAL A 167 16.01 6.29 2.50
N PHE A 168 15.06 6.96 1.85
CA PHE A 168 14.48 6.48 0.61
C PHE A 168 15.53 6.27 -0.49
N LYS A 169 16.37 7.28 -0.75
CA LYS A 169 17.43 7.20 -1.74
C LYS A 169 18.41 6.07 -1.43
N ALA A 170 18.80 5.90 -0.17
CA ALA A 170 19.70 4.83 0.24
C ALA A 170 19.09 3.44 0.05
N GLN A 171 17.79 3.27 0.30
CA GLN A 171 17.07 2.03 0.02
C GLN A 171 17.05 1.69 -1.46
N ILE A 172 16.72 2.67 -2.31
CA ILE A 172 16.76 2.50 -3.77
C ILE A 172 18.18 2.18 -4.25
N MET A 173 19.21 2.84 -3.72
CA MET A 173 20.61 2.53 -4.06
C MET A 173 21.02 1.12 -3.64
N LYS A 174 20.56 0.64 -2.47
CA LYS A 174 20.80 -0.73 -2.01
C LYS A 174 20.15 -1.75 -2.96
N GLN A 175 18.90 -1.50 -3.37
CA GLN A 175 18.19 -2.35 -4.34
C GLN A 175 18.86 -2.33 -5.71
N ALA A 176 19.25 -1.16 -6.20
CA ALA A 176 19.97 -1.01 -7.46
C ALA A 176 21.25 -1.87 -7.48
N LYS A 177 22.06 -1.79 -6.42
CA LYS A 177 23.26 -2.62 -6.28
C LYS A 177 22.93 -4.12 -6.26
N ALA A 178 21.90 -4.52 -5.51
CA ALA A 178 21.47 -5.93 -5.44
C ALA A 178 20.99 -6.48 -6.78
N LEU A 179 20.39 -5.63 -7.62
CA LEU A 179 19.87 -5.98 -8.95
C LEU A 179 20.87 -5.73 -10.09
N GLY A 180 22.07 -5.22 -9.79
CA GLY A 180 23.08 -4.87 -10.80
C GLY A 180 22.70 -3.67 -11.67
N VAL A 181 21.84 -2.78 -11.18
CA VAL A 181 21.44 -1.54 -11.86
C VAL A 181 22.51 -0.47 -11.65
N ASP A 182 22.96 0.14 -12.75
CA ASP A 182 23.89 1.26 -12.69
C ASP A 182 23.24 2.48 -12.01
N THR A 183 23.97 3.08 -11.07
CA THR A 183 23.55 4.25 -10.28
C THR A 183 24.20 5.55 -10.71
N ALA A 184 25.19 5.51 -11.62
CA ALA A 184 25.96 6.69 -12.00
C ALA A 184 25.10 7.69 -12.81
N ASN A 185 25.21 8.98 -12.50
CA ASN A 185 24.59 10.10 -13.22
C ASN A 185 23.05 10.03 -13.37
N LYS A 186 22.36 9.22 -12.55
CA LYS A 186 20.90 9.12 -12.54
C LYS A 186 20.30 9.91 -11.40
N ASP A 187 19.20 10.60 -11.68
CA ASP A 187 18.37 11.13 -10.62
C ASP A 187 17.61 9.99 -9.92
N VAL A 188 17.01 10.28 -8.75
CA VAL A 188 16.31 9.28 -7.94
C VAL A 188 15.11 8.70 -8.69
N ARG A 189 14.42 9.49 -9.51
CA ARG A 189 13.22 9.05 -10.25
C ARG A 189 13.60 8.05 -11.34
N GLN A 190 14.64 8.34 -12.11
CA GLN A 190 15.21 7.41 -13.09
C GLN A 190 15.68 6.12 -12.41
N LEU A 191 16.40 6.25 -11.30
CA LEU A 191 16.90 5.09 -10.57
C LEU A 191 15.76 4.19 -10.05
N VAL A 192 14.67 4.77 -9.56
CA VAL A 192 13.47 4.03 -9.15
C VAL A 192 12.86 3.27 -10.31
N GLN A 193 12.78 3.89 -11.50
CA GLN A 193 12.28 3.22 -12.70
C GLN A 193 13.17 2.04 -13.06
N ASP A 194 14.49 2.23 -13.15
CA ASP A 194 15.43 1.18 -13.52
C ASP A 194 15.44 0.02 -12.52
N VAL A 195 15.38 0.33 -11.22
CA VAL A 195 15.25 -0.69 -10.16
C VAL A 195 13.96 -1.49 -10.32
N ARG A 196 12.84 -0.82 -10.62
CA ARG A 196 11.57 -1.49 -10.88
C ARG A 196 11.64 -2.42 -12.07
N GLU A 197 12.19 -1.95 -13.19
CA GLU A 197 12.32 -2.77 -14.40
C GLU A 197 13.23 -3.97 -14.16
N ALA A 198 14.36 -3.77 -13.46
CA ALA A 198 15.27 -4.85 -13.13
C ALA A 198 14.62 -5.89 -12.22
N GLN A 199 13.82 -5.47 -11.24
CA GLN A 199 13.05 -6.38 -10.39
C GLN A 199 12.02 -7.16 -11.21
N ILE A 200 11.26 -6.52 -12.10
CA ILE A 200 10.31 -7.20 -12.98
C ILE A 200 11.01 -8.23 -13.86
N LYS A 201 12.18 -7.89 -14.44
CA LYS A 201 12.98 -8.81 -15.26
C LYS A 201 13.53 -9.98 -14.44
N LYS A 202 13.94 -9.74 -13.19
CA LYS A 202 14.37 -10.78 -12.24
C LYS A 202 13.21 -11.75 -11.95
N ASP A 203 12.06 -11.22 -11.54
CA ASP A 203 10.87 -12.01 -11.25
C ASP A 203 10.44 -12.81 -12.50
N ALA A 204 10.42 -12.18 -13.68
CA ALA A 204 10.09 -12.85 -14.94
C ALA A 204 11.01 -14.04 -15.19
N LYS A 205 12.33 -13.88 -15.00
CA LYS A 205 13.30 -14.96 -15.15
C LYS A 205 13.05 -16.11 -14.16
N GLU A 206 12.78 -15.80 -12.90
CA GLU A 206 12.48 -16.80 -11.86
C GLU A 206 11.16 -17.55 -12.12
N LEU A 207 10.22 -16.90 -12.82
CA LEU A 207 8.94 -17.48 -13.23
C LEU A 207 9.00 -18.15 -14.62
N GLY A 208 10.14 -18.12 -15.30
CA GLY A 208 10.27 -18.68 -16.66
C GLY A 208 9.53 -17.89 -17.74
N ILE A 209 9.23 -16.62 -17.50
CA ILE A 209 8.54 -15.72 -18.42
C ILE A 209 9.54 -15.08 -19.38
N SER A 210 9.27 -15.16 -20.69
CA SER A 210 10.10 -14.51 -21.71
C SER A 210 9.89 -12.99 -21.70
N THR A 211 11.00 -12.25 -21.69
CA THR A 211 11.03 -10.78 -21.76
C THR A 211 11.37 -10.25 -23.15
N ALA A 212 11.70 -11.12 -24.11
CA ALA A 212 12.11 -10.71 -25.44
C ALA A 212 10.91 -10.13 -26.23
N ASN A 213 11.11 -8.98 -26.86
CA ASN A 213 10.13 -8.27 -27.70
C ASN A 213 8.80 -7.92 -26.97
N LYS A 214 8.83 -7.76 -25.64
CA LYS A 214 7.68 -7.33 -24.84
C LYS A 214 7.96 -6.00 -24.17
N GLU A 215 6.94 -5.16 -24.09
CA GLU A 215 6.96 -3.98 -23.24
C GLU A 215 7.04 -4.39 -21.77
N ILE A 216 7.76 -3.62 -20.95
CA ILE A 216 7.95 -3.96 -19.53
C ILE A 216 6.63 -4.02 -18.76
N GLY A 217 5.62 -3.26 -19.19
CA GLY A 217 4.27 -3.29 -18.63
C GLY A 217 3.59 -4.65 -18.83
N ASP A 218 3.75 -5.26 -19.99
CA ASP A 218 3.18 -6.59 -20.29
C ASP A 218 3.90 -7.68 -19.50
N VAL A 219 5.24 -7.60 -19.41
CA VAL A 219 6.03 -8.50 -18.57
C VAL A 219 5.61 -8.39 -17.10
N ALA A 220 5.40 -7.18 -16.60
CA ALA A 220 4.95 -6.96 -15.22
C ALA A 220 3.57 -7.58 -14.96
N LYS A 221 2.66 -7.48 -15.95
CA LYS A 221 1.34 -8.11 -15.87
C LYS A 221 1.46 -9.64 -15.84
N GLU A 222 2.25 -10.23 -16.72
CA GLU A 222 2.47 -11.69 -16.74
C GLU A 222 3.12 -12.19 -15.44
N VAL A 223 4.10 -11.45 -14.90
CA VAL A 223 4.71 -11.73 -13.60
C VAL A 223 3.66 -11.72 -12.49
N ARG A 224 2.81 -10.68 -12.45
CA ARG A 224 1.73 -10.57 -11.48
C ARG A 224 0.76 -11.75 -11.61
N ASP A 225 0.32 -12.06 -12.82
CA ASP A 225 -0.64 -13.13 -13.09
C ASP A 225 -0.08 -14.49 -12.64
N GLN A 226 1.20 -14.77 -12.89
CA GLN A 226 1.84 -15.99 -12.42
C GLN A 226 2.05 -16.03 -10.90
N LYS A 227 2.37 -14.90 -10.25
CA LYS A 227 2.43 -14.82 -8.78
C LYS A 227 1.07 -15.13 -8.14
N ILE A 228 -0.03 -14.70 -8.77
CA ILE A 228 -1.39 -15.02 -8.33
C ILE A 228 -1.66 -16.51 -8.46
N VAL A 229 -1.36 -17.12 -9.61
CA VAL A 229 -1.56 -18.57 -9.82
C VAL A 229 -0.79 -19.38 -8.78
N LYS A 230 0.50 -19.06 -8.56
CA LYS A 230 1.32 -19.73 -7.52
C LYS A 230 0.74 -19.55 -6.12
N THR A 231 0.15 -18.40 -5.83
CA THR A 231 -0.50 -18.16 -4.53
C THR A 231 -1.74 -19.02 -4.39
N ALA A 232 -2.58 -19.07 -5.42
CA ALA A 232 -3.77 -19.92 -5.45
C ALA A 232 -3.41 -21.41 -5.25
N GLU A 233 -2.39 -21.90 -5.95
CA GLU A 233 -1.90 -23.28 -5.79
C GLU A 233 -1.44 -23.58 -4.37
N LYS A 234 -0.67 -22.66 -3.75
CA LYS A 234 -0.21 -22.81 -2.36
C LYS A 234 -1.35 -22.79 -1.33
N LEU A 235 -2.44 -22.09 -1.65
CA LEU A 235 -3.66 -22.05 -0.82
C LEU A 235 -4.61 -23.21 -1.12
N GLY A 236 -4.26 -24.11 -2.04
CA GLY A 236 -5.10 -25.26 -2.42
C GLY A 236 -6.33 -24.88 -3.23
N ILE A 237 -6.35 -23.70 -3.86
CA ILE A 237 -7.42 -23.24 -4.73
C ILE A 237 -7.28 -23.94 -6.10
N ASP A 238 -8.38 -24.48 -6.63
CA ASP A 238 -8.37 -25.05 -8.00
C ASP A 238 -8.17 -23.93 -9.03
N THR A 239 -7.09 -24.06 -9.81
CA THR A 239 -6.67 -23.09 -10.84
C THR A 239 -7.20 -23.43 -12.23
N LYS A 240 -7.77 -24.63 -12.44
CA LYS A 240 -8.22 -25.05 -13.78
C LYS A 240 -9.39 -24.20 -14.27
N GLY A 241 -9.23 -23.63 -15.46
CA GLY A 241 -10.28 -22.85 -16.13
C GLY A 241 -10.53 -21.47 -15.54
N LYS A 242 -9.77 -21.05 -14.52
CA LYS A 242 -9.87 -19.70 -13.94
C LYS A 242 -8.77 -18.79 -14.47
N THR A 243 -9.13 -17.53 -14.70
CA THR A 243 -8.18 -16.46 -15.00
C THR A 243 -7.41 -16.03 -13.75
N ALA A 244 -6.26 -15.39 -13.95
CA ALA A 244 -5.50 -14.81 -12.83
C ALA A 244 -6.32 -13.78 -12.05
N GLU A 245 -7.18 -13.01 -12.72
CA GLU A 245 -8.06 -12.06 -12.03
C GLU A 245 -9.11 -12.77 -11.16
N GLU A 246 -9.73 -13.85 -11.64
CA GLU A 246 -10.67 -14.64 -10.83
C GLU A 246 -9.98 -15.27 -9.62
N LEU A 247 -8.78 -15.82 -9.81
CA LEU A 247 -7.96 -16.37 -8.73
C LEU A 247 -7.58 -15.29 -7.71
N PHE A 248 -7.17 -14.11 -8.19
CA PHE A 248 -6.86 -12.98 -7.32
C PHE A 248 -8.08 -12.57 -6.49
N GLN A 249 -9.25 -12.47 -7.12
CA GLN A 249 -10.49 -12.14 -6.44
C GLN A 249 -10.85 -13.20 -5.38
N GLU A 250 -10.71 -14.48 -5.71
CA GLU A 250 -10.98 -15.58 -4.78
C GLU A 250 -10.01 -15.57 -3.59
N VAL A 251 -8.72 -15.35 -3.82
CA VAL A 251 -7.71 -15.16 -2.77
C VAL A 251 -8.09 -13.99 -1.88
N MET A 252 -8.34 -12.81 -2.47
CA MET A 252 -8.67 -11.59 -1.72
C MET A 252 -9.99 -11.68 -0.96
N LEU A 253 -10.95 -12.46 -1.46
CA LEU A 253 -12.24 -12.63 -0.81
C LEU A 253 -12.15 -13.67 0.29
N ASN A 254 -11.68 -14.88 -0.02
CA ASN A 254 -11.87 -16.06 0.83
C ASN A 254 -10.63 -16.50 1.59
N HIS A 255 -9.44 -16.17 1.08
CA HIS A 255 -8.17 -16.67 1.61
C HIS A 255 -7.18 -15.54 1.95
N ALA A 256 -7.66 -14.30 2.14
CA ALA A 256 -6.79 -13.14 2.35
C ALA A 256 -5.96 -13.26 3.64
N ASP A 257 -6.59 -13.73 4.73
CA ASP A 257 -5.90 -13.93 6.01
C ASP A 257 -4.86 -15.05 5.91
N GLU A 258 -5.20 -16.18 5.28
CA GLU A 258 -4.27 -17.30 5.04
C GLU A 258 -3.10 -16.88 4.13
N ALA A 259 -3.39 -16.15 3.05
CA ALA A 259 -2.37 -15.63 2.14
C ALA A 259 -1.43 -14.66 2.86
N LYS A 260 -1.97 -13.83 3.75
CA LYS A 260 -1.19 -12.89 4.56
C LYS A 260 -0.31 -13.59 5.59
N ASP A 261 -0.84 -14.57 6.29
CA ASP A 261 -0.11 -15.35 7.29
C ASP A 261 1.03 -16.16 6.65
N LEU A 262 0.83 -16.66 5.43
CA LEU A 262 1.83 -17.36 4.64
C LEU A 262 2.75 -16.43 3.83
N GLN A 263 2.56 -15.10 3.93
CA GLN A 263 3.29 -14.08 3.17
C GLN A 263 3.31 -14.38 1.66
N LEU A 264 2.14 -14.67 1.11
CA LEU A 264 1.93 -14.94 -0.32
C LEU A 264 1.39 -13.71 -1.03
N PHE A 265 1.66 -13.59 -2.33
CA PHE A 265 1.21 -12.46 -3.15
C PHE A 265 -0.31 -12.24 -3.06
N PRO A 266 -0.81 -11.00 -2.86
CA PRO A 266 -0.09 -9.71 -2.86
C PRO A 266 0.47 -9.26 -1.50
N PHE A 267 0.48 -10.15 -0.50
CA PHE A 267 0.95 -9.92 0.86
C PHE A 267 2.39 -10.43 1.07
N ASP A 268 3.06 -10.88 0.01
CA ASP A 268 4.46 -11.27 0.01
C ASP A 268 5.31 -10.01 0.20
N HIS A 269 5.76 -9.83 1.43
CA HIS A 269 6.72 -8.80 1.76
C HIS A 269 8.07 -9.49 1.91
N GLU A 270 8.78 -9.70 0.79
CA GLU A 270 10.22 -9.89 0.85
C GLU A 270 10.85 -8.66 1.52
N ASP A 271 11.94 -8.85 2.27
CA ASP A 271 12.63 -7.90 3.15
C ASP A 271 13.17 -6.60 2.50
N GLY A 272 12.61 -6.16 1.39
CA GLY A 272 12.69 -4.80 0.88
C GLY A 272 11.32 -4.15 0.93
N ASP A 273 11.12 -3.27 1.91
CA ASP A 273 10.27 -2.08 1.84
C ASP A 273 9.39 -2.00 0.59
N GLY A 274 8.13 -2.47 0.72
CA GLY A 274 7.12 -2.40 -0.34
C GLY A 274 6.91 -0.97 -0.82
N PHE A 275 7.73 -0.52 -1.75
CA PHE A 275 7.75 0.82 -2.33
C PHE A 275 6.83 0.93 -3.55
N PHE A 276 6.46 -0.21 -4.14
CA PHE A 276 5.73 -0.25 -5.41
C PHE A 276 4.20 -0.24 -5.26
N GLY A 277 3.69 0.04 -4.07
CA GLY A 277 2.31 0.52 -3.84
C GLY A 277 2.14 2.02 -4.12
N GLY A 278 2.87 2.58 -5.09
CA GLY A 278 2.82 4.00 -5.44
C GLY A 278 1.48 4.39 -6.11
N PRO A 279 1.02 5.66 -5.96
CA PRO A 279 -0.27 6.11 -6.48
C PRO A 279 -0.28 6.04 -8.01
N GLY A 280 -1.40 5.57 -8.58
CA GLY A 280 -1.62 5.60 -10.02
C GLY A 280 -1.46 7.02 -10.56
N HIS A 281 -0.53 7.21 -11.48
CA HIS A 281 -0.49 8.37 -12.35
C HIS A 281 -1.65 8.27 -13.34
N GLY A 282 -2.77 8.90 -12.99
CA GLY A 282 -3.96 9.06 -13.83
C GLY A 282 -4.44 10.50 -13.82
N GLY A 283 -3.53 11.47 -13.95
CA GLY A 283 -3.87 12.86 -14.24
C GLY A 283 -4.11 13.01 -15.74
N HIS A 284 -5.31 12.72 -16.21
CA HIS A 284 -5.73 13.17 -17.53
C HIS A 284 -5.82 14.71 -17.52
N PRO A 285 -5.21 15.42 -18.48
CA PRO A 285 -5.43 16.85 -18.63
C PRO A 285 -6.89 17.10 -19.03
N GLY A 286 -7.64 17.77 -18.16
CA GLY A 286 -8.96 18.27 -18.50
C GLY A 286 -8.86 19.23 -19.68
N HIS A 287 -9.40 18.83 -20.82
CA HIS A 287 -9.71 19.73 -21.92
C HIS A 287 -10.75 20.75 -21.42
N GLY A 288 -10.31 21.99 -21.22
CA GLY A 288 -11.19 23.12 -20.96
C GLY A 288 -12.04 23.41 -22.19
N GLY A 289 -13.30 22.97 -22.15
CA GLY A 289 -14.33 23.43 -23.07
C GLY A 289 -14.82 24.81 -22.65
N HIS A 290 -14.28 25.87 -23.26
CA HIS A 290 -14.91 27.19 -23.23
C HIS A 290 -16.17 27.16 -24.11
N ARG A 291 -17.34 27.07 -23.48
CA ARG A 291 -18.59 27.61 -24.04
C ARG A 291 -18.74 29.05 -23.55
N GLY A 292 -18.93 29.95 -24.50
CA GLY A 292 -19.15 31.36 -24.25
C GLY A 292 -20.50 31.66 -23.61
N PHE A 293 -20.58 32.84 -23.04
CA PHE A 293 -21.81 33.61 -22.93
C PHE A 293 -21.50 35.05 -23.32
N ASN A 294 -22.07 35.46 -24.46
CA ASN A 294 -22.39 36.85 -24.76
C ASN A 294 -23.43 37.31 -23.74
N HIS A 295 -23.25 38.51 -23.19
CA HIS A 295 -24.25 39.57 -23.18
C HIS A 295 -23.54 40.90 -23.00
#